data_AF-A0A7C3KP90-F1
#
_entry.id   AF-A0A7C3KP90-F1
#
_cell.length_a   1.000
_cell.length_b   1.000
_cell.length_c   1.000
_cell.angle_alpha   90.00
_cell.angle_beta   90.00
_cell.angle_gamma   90.00
#
_symmetry.space_group_name_H-M   'P 1'
#
loop_
_entity.id
_entity.type
_entity.pdbx_description
1 polymer ?
#
loop_
_entity_poly.entity_id
_entity_poly.type
_entity_poly.pdbx_seq_one_letter_code
_entity_poly.pdbx_strand_id
1 'polypeptide(L)'
;MFSANSAVRRILVSLLIGMLIGVAVGEIPFIFMRETARPPKTVEIVIPLGTADRVALGEKPPTIPENMIFVVGDLLVVKNEDSVDHKLGPLWIPANSSAQLPLGQKENLAYECSFQPGKYLGLDVREPLTVSTRLYGILYAGIPMGILIALYSFAFPTKKKENASA
;
A
#
# COMPACT_ATOMS: atom_id res chain seq x y z
N MET A 1 -3.62 36.82 -32.40
CA MET A 1 -3.19 37.08 -31.00
C MET A 1 -4.29 36.63 -30.05
N PHE A 2 -4.02 35.64 -29.20
CA PHE A 2 -4.94 35.26 -28.12
C PHE A 2 -5.02 36.41 -27.11
N SER A 3 -6.23 36.79 -26.68
CA SER A 3 -6.37 37.73 -25.56
C SER A 3 -5.78 37.08 -24.30
N ALA A 4 -5.02 37.82 -23.49
CA ALA A 4 -4.35 37.31 -22.28
C ALA A 4 -5.33 36.52 -21.38
N ASN A 5 -6.58 36.96 -21.30
CA ASN A 5 -7.64 36.30 -20.52
C ASN A 5 -8.01 34.91 -21.06
N SER A 6 -7.96 34.72 -22.40
CA SER A 6 -8.21 33.41 -23.04
C SER A 6 -7.04 32.44 -22.90
N ALA A 7 -5.81 32.94 -22.85
CA ALA A 7 -4.61 32.12 -22.65
C ALA A 7 -4.52 31.63 -21.19
N VAL A 8 -4.73 32.52 -20.22
CA VAL A 8 -4.78 32.16 -18.79
C VAL A 8 -5.87 31.13 -18.51
N ARG A 9 -7.07 31.32 -19.08
CA ARG A 9 -8.17 30.35 -18.93
C ARG A 9 -7.82 28.96 -19.47
N ARG A 10 -7.13 28.87 -20.61
CA ARG A 10 -6.69 27.58 -21.17
C ARG A 10 -5.69 26.89 -20.27
N ILE A 11 -4.68 27.61 -19.79
CA ILE A 11 -3.66 27.07 -18.88
C ILE A 11 -4.31 26.52 -17.62
N LEU A 12 -5.21 27.29 -16.99
CA LEU A 12 -5.91 26.85 -15.78
C LEU A 12 -6.76 25.60 -16.03
N VAL A 13 -7.52 25.55 -17.13
CA VAL A 13 -8.32 24.36 -17.48
C VAL A 13 -7.43 23.15 -17.73
N SER A 14 -6.33 23.31 -18.47
CA SER A 14 -5.39 22.21 -18.75
C SER A 14 -4.70 21.70 -17.49
N LEU A 15 -4.30 22.58 -16.58
CA LEU A 15 -3.74 22.19 -15.28
C LEU A 15 -4.76 21.46 -14.42
N LEU A 16 -6.02 21.90 -14.42
CA LEU A 16 -7.09 21.23 -13.67
C LEU A 16 -7.36 19.82 -14.24
N ILE A 17 -7.41 19.67 -15.57
CA ILE A 17 -7.55 18.36 -16.22
C ILE A 17 -6.35 17.47 -15.89
N GLY A 18 -5.12 18.00 -15.99
CA GLY A 18 -3.90 17.28 -15.62
C GLY A 18 -3.93 16.80 -14.17
N MET A 19 -4.38 17.66 -13.25
CA MET A 19 -4.53 17.31 -11.84
C MET A 19 -5.60 16.22 -11.62
N LEU A 20 -6.74 16.28 -12.31
CA LEU A 20 -7.76 15.22 -12.26
C LEU A 20 -7.20 13.88 -12.74
N ILE A 21 -6.38 13.87 -13.80
CA ILE A 21 -5.69 12.67 -14.27
C ILE A 21 -4.68 12.19 -13.21
N GLY A 22 -3.91 13.11 -12.61
CA GLY A 22 -2.97 12.78 -11.53
C GLY A 22 -3.67 12.17 -10.32
N VAL A 23 -4.85 12.68 -9.95
CA VAL A 23 -5.71 12.10 -8.91
C VAL A 23 -6.16 10.71 -9.32
N ALA A 24 -6.69 10.51 -10.54
CA ALA A 24 -7.12 9.19 -10.99
C ALA A 24 -5.96 8.16 -10.95
N VAL A 25 -4.78 8.55 -11.44
CA VAL A 25 -3.59 7.68 -11.46
C VAL A 25 -3.06 7.39 -10.05
N GLY A 26 -3.17 8.35 -9.12
CA GLY A 26 -2.73 8.16 -7.73
C GLY A 26 -3.72 7.38 -6.86
N GLU A 27 -5.02 7.64 -6.99
CA GLU A 27 -6.06 7.07 -6.14
C GLU A 27 -6.40 5.62 -6.51
N ILE A 28 -6.38 5.27 -7.81
CA ILE A 28 -6.76 3.93 -8.25
C ILE A 28 -5.84 2.86 -7.62
N PRO A 29 -4.50 2.95 -7.71
CA PRO A 29 -3.61 2.01 -7.04
C PRO A 29 -3.76 2.03 -5.51
N PHE A 30 -4.05 3.20 -4.92
CA PHE A 30 -4.22 3.32 -3.47
C PHE A 30 -5.43 2.51 -2.97
N ILE A 31 -6.52 2.43 -3.73
CA ILE A 31 -7.68 1.59 -3.39
C ILE A 31 -7.27 0.11 -3.30
N PHE A 32 -6.39 -0.35 -4.19
CA PHE A 32 -5.87 -1.72 -4.16
C PHE A 32 -4.85 -1.96 -3.05
N MET A 33 -4.15 -0.93 -2.58
CA MET A 33 -3.07 -1.02 -1.59
C MET A 33 -3.44 -0.47 -0.21
N ARG A 34 -4.73 -0.42 0.14
CA ARG A 34 -5.20 0.14 1.42
C ARG A 34 -4.56 -0.50 2.66
N GLU A 35 -4.17 -1.77 2.58
CA GLU A 35 -3.56 -2.50 3.70
C GLU A 35 -2.20 -1.95 4.12
N THR A 36 -1.47 -1.30 3.21
CA THR A 36 -0.18 -0.64 3.49
C THR A 36 -0.33 0.88 3.74
N ALA A 37 -1.55 1.41 3.61
CA ALA A 37 -1.86 2.82 3.82
C ALA A 37 -2.10 3.17 5.29
N ARG A 38 -1.14 2.80 6.14
CA ARG A 38 -1.22 3.01 7.58
C ARG A 38 0.16 3.33 8.16
N PRO A 39 0.22 4.03 9.30
CA PRO A 39 1.45 4.13 10.06
C PRO A 39 1.89 2.75 10.60
N PRO A 40 3.17 2.60 10.96
CA PRO A 40 3.68 1.38 11.57
C PRO A 40 2.99 1.12 12.92
N LYS A 41 2.70 -0.15 13.21
CA LYS A 41 2.02 -0.58 14.44
C LYS A 41 2.54 -1.92 14.95
N THR A 42 2.16 -2.25 16.17
CA THR A 42 2.34 -3.59 16.72
C THR A 42 1.25 -4.52 16.19
N VAL A 43 1.67 -5.63 15.58
CA VAL A 43 0.77 -6.66 15.05
C VAL A 43 0.99 -7.91 15.89
N GLU A 44 -0.06 -8.39 16.54
CA GLU A 44 0.00 -9.58 17.40
C GLU A 44 -0.55 -10.81 16.68
N ILE A 45 0.18 -11.92 16.78
CA ILE A 45 -0.26 -13.26 16.38
C ILE A 45 -0.35 -14.11 17.63
N VAL A 46 -1.50 -14.72 17.88
CA VAL A 46 -1.70 -15.65 18.99
C VAL A 46 -1.71 -17.07 18.44
N ILE A 47 -0.82 -17.91 18.95
CA ILE A 47 -0.80 -19.35 18.72
C ILE A 47 -1.68 -19.99 19.80
N PRO A 48 -2.89 -20.46 19.46
CA PRO A 48 -3.81 -20.99 20.46
C PRO A 48 -3.36 -22.34 21.01
N LEU A 49 -3.89 -22.70 22.17
CA LEU A 49 -3.68 -24.02 22.77
C LEU A 49 -4.07 -25.17 21.82
N GLY A 50 -3.23 -26.20 21.73
CA GLY A 50 -3.46 -27.36 20.87
C GLY A 50 -3.13 -27.11 19.40
N THR A 51 -2.37 -26.06 19.09
CA THR A 51 -1.90 -25.80 17.73
C THR A 51 -0.94 -26.88 17.26
N ALA A 52 -0.02 -27.32 18.13
CA ALA A 52 0.91 -28.41 17.82
C ALA A 52 0.17 -29.69 17.40
N ASP A 53 -0.88 -30.08 18.13
CA ASP A 53 -1.67 -31.27 17.83
C ASP A 53 -2.41 -31.15 16.49
N ARG A 54 -3.03 -29.99 16.22
CA ARG A 54 -3.71 -29.71 14.94
C ARG A 54 -2.74 -29.77 13.77
N VAL A 55 -1.59 -29.15 13.92
CA VAL A 55 -0.54 -29.14 12.88
C VAL A 55 0.00 -30.55 12.64
N ALA A 56 0.14 -31.37 13.69
CA ALA A 56 0.52 -32.78 13.56
C ALA A 56 -0.53 -33.61 12.80
N LEU A 57 -1.80 -33.24 12.91
CA LEU A 57 -2.90 -33.81 12.12
C LEU A 57 -3.00 -33.21 10.70
N GLY A 58 -2.14 -32.24 10.35
CA GLY A 58 -2.17 -31.53 9.07
C GLY A 58 -3.27 -30.46 8.98
N GLU A 59 -3.93 -30.14 10.08
CA GLU A 59 -4.97 -29.12 10.15
C GLU A 59 -4.38 -27.73 10.38
N LYS A 60 -4.98 -26.73 9.73
CA LYS A 60 -4.59 -25.33 9.89
C LYS A 60 -5.35 -24.68 11.05
N PRO A 61 -4.67 -24.04 12.01
CA PRO A 61 -5.33 -23.23 13.02
C PRO A 61 -6.13 -22.07 12.40
N PRO A 62 -7.40 -21.85 12.80
CA PRO A 62 -8.26 -20.84 12.16
C PRO A 62 -7.79 -19.40 12.40
N THR A 63 -7.00 -19.16 13.44
CA THR A 63 -6.54 -17.81 13.83
C THR A 63 -5.26 -17.36 13.15
N ILE A 64 -4.52 -18.26 12.47
CA ILE A 64 -3.20 -17.96 11.91
C ILE A 64 -3.27 -17.95 10.37
N PRO A 65 -3.18 -16.79 9.72
CA PRO A 65 -3.16 -16.70 8.26
C PRO A 65 -1.87 -17.31 7.68
N GLU A 66 -1.89 -17.67 6.39
CA GLU A 66 -0.70 -18.22 5.69
C GLU A 66 0.29 -17.13 5.28
N ASN A 67 -0.23 -15.95 4.96
CA ASN A 67 0.55 -14.81 4.51
C ASN A 67 0.07 -13.58 5.26
N MET A 68 1.01 -12.74 5.65
CA MET A 68 0.74 -11.49 6.35
C MET A 68 1.48 -10.34 5.68
N ILE A 69 0.77 -9.22 5.54
CA ILE A 69 1.31 -8.00 4.98
C ILE A 69 1.59 -7.02 6.12
N PHE A 70 2.82 -6.55 6.17
CA PHE A 70 3.32 -5.61 7.15
C PHE A 70 3.79 -4.33 6.46
N VAL A 71 4.01 -3.32 7.28
CA VAL A 71 4.57 -2.03 6.87
C VAL A 71 5.92 -1.86 7.55
N VAL A 72 6.89 -1.26 6.86
CA VAL A 72 8.20 -0.93 7.43
C VAL A 72 8.02 -0.14 8.73
N GLY A 73 8.64 -0.63 9.80
CA GLY A 73 8.51 -0.12 11.17
C GLY A 73 7.52 -0.88 12.04
N ASP A 74 6.78 -1.85 11.49
CA ASP A 74 5.90 -2.71 12.28
C ASP A 74 6.70 -3.56 13.26
N LEU A 75 6.04 -3.93 14.36
CA LEU A 75 6.56 -4.86 15.35
C LEU A 75 5.65 -6.09 15.40
N LEU A 76 6.15 -7.22 14.92
CA LEU A 76 5.43 -8.48 15.00
C LEU A 76 5.63 -9.08 16.39
N VAL A 77 4.55 -9.28 17.14
CA VAL A 77 4.55 -9.96 18.43
C VAL A 77 3.88 -11.32 18.26
N VAL A 78 4.59 -12.40 18.58
CA VAL A 78 4.05 -13.75 18.54
C VAL A 78 3.85 -14.22 19.96
N LYS A 79 2.61 -14.46 20.35
CA LYS A 79 2.22 -14.96 21.66
C LYS A 79 1.89 -16.44 21.55
N ASN A 80 2.67 -17.27 22.23
CA ASN A 80 2.45 -18.70 22.30
C ASN A 80 1.60 -19.03 23.53
N GLU A 81 0.34 -19.40 23.31
CA GLU A 81 -0.56 -19.92 24.35
C GLU A 81 -0.66 -21.45 24.28
N ASP A 82 0.17 -22.09 23.47
CA ASP A 82 0.29 -23.55 23.42
C ASP A 82 1.19 -24.09 24.53
N SER A 83 1.07 -25.39 24.75
CA SER A 83 1.85 -26.17 25.71
C SER A 83 3.23 -26.59 25.20
N VAL A 84 3.51 -26.35 23.92
CA VAL A 84 4.76 -26.72 23.24
C VAL A 84 5.47 -25.46 22.74
N ASP A 85 6.80 -25.52 22.71
CA ASP A 85 7.64 -24.47 22.15
C ASP A 85 7.45 -24.35 20.64
N HIS A 86 7.35 -23.10 20.17
CA HIS A 86 7.19 -22.79 18.76
C HIS A 86 8.35 -21.99 18.20
N LYS A 87 8.52 -22.04 16.88
CA LYS A 87 9.56 -21.31 16.14
C LYS A 87 8.93 -20.50 15.01
N LEU A 88 9.43 -19.29 14.78
CA LEU A 88 9.15 -18.47 13.60
C LEU A 88 10.45 -17.80 13.11
N GLY A 89 11.04 -18.35 12.04
CA GLY A 89 12.30 -17.87 11.48
C GLY A 89 13.40 -17.85 12.56
N PRO A 90 13.97 -16.68 12.91
CA PRO A 90 14.95 -16.56 13.98
C PRO A 90 14.35 -16.60 15.40
N LEU A 91 13.02 -16.47 15.54
CA LEU A 91 12.36 -16.43 16.83
C LEU A 91 12.11 -17.83 17.38
N TRP A 92 12.55 -18.06 18.62
CA TRP A 92 12.11 -19.16 19.46
C TRP A 92 11.09 -18.62 20.47
N ILE A 93 9.89 -19.20 20.51
CA ILE A 93 8.79 -18.78 21.38
C ILE A 93 8.43 -19.94 22.31
N PRO A 94 8.99 -19.98 23.54
CA PRO A 94 8.65 -20.98 24.53
C PRO A 94 7.14 -21.06 24.82
N ALA A 95 6.67 -22.21 25.32
CA ALA A 95 5.30 -22.38 25.77
C ALA A 95 4.86 -21.27 26.76
N ASN A 96 3.62 -20.77 26.60
CA ASN A 96 3.05 -19.70 27.43
C ASN A 96 3.87 -18.39 27.47
N SER A 97 4.61 -18.07 26.40
CA SER A 97 5.47 -16.89 26.32
C SER A 97 5.26 -16.09 25.04
N SER A 98 5.94 -14.95 24.90
CA SER A 98 5.86 -14.12 23.69
C SER A 98 7.25 -13.72 23.20
N ALA A 99 7.42 -13.67 21.88
CA ALA A 99 8.61 -13.14 21.22
C ALA A 99 8.23 -12.00 20.26
N GLN A 100 9.20 -11.16 19.91
CA GLN A 100 8.98 -9.98 19.06
C GLN A 100 9.99 -9.92 17.93
N LEU A 101 9.55 -9.53 16.74
CA LEU A 101 10.39 -9.31 15.57
C LEU A 101 10.12 -7.92 14.99
N PRO A 102 11.09 -6.98 15.07
CA PRO A 102 10.96 -5.69 14.41
C PRO A 102 11.15 -5.83 12.90
N LEU A 103 10.24 -5.24 12.12
CA LEU A 103 10.25 -5.29 10.66
C LEU A 103 10.75 -3.95 10.09
N GLY A 104 12.07 -3.78 10.07
CA GLY A 104 12.72 -2.51 9.75
C GLY A 104 12.99 -2.26 8.26
N GLN A 105 12.83 -3.26 7.40
CA GLN A 105 13.18 -3.16 5.98
C GLN A 105 12.09 -3.76 5.08
N LYS A 106 12.02 -3.27 3.84
CA LYS A 106 11.09 -3.76 2.82
C LYS A 106 11.61 -5.08 2.27
N GLU A 107 10.95 -6.17 2.61
CA GLU A 107 11.36 -7.52 2.24
C GLU A 107 10.13 -8.43 2.06
N ASN A 108 10.24 -9.42 1.17
CA ASN A 108 9.26 -10.49 1.03
C ASN A 108 9.95 -11.80 1.46
N LEU A 109 9.50 -12.34 2.58
CA LEU A 109 10.17 -13.42 3.31
C LEU A 109 9.20 -14.58 3.50
N ALA A 110 9.73 -15.80 3.43
CA ALA A 110 9.04 -17.00 3.87
C ALA A 110 9.83 -17.59 5.03
N TYR A 111 9.36 -17.38 6.26
CA TYR A 111 10.04 -17.92 7.44
C TYR A 111 9.56 -19.31 7.77
N GLU A 112 10.49 -20.18 8.14
CA GLU A 112 10.17 -21.47 8.74
C GLU A 112 9.33 -21.26 10.01
N CYS A 113 8.24 -21.99 10.14
CA CYS A 113 7.42 -21.96 11.35
C CYS A 113 6.98 -23.36 11.76
N SER A 114 6.78 -23.57 13.07
CA SER A 114 6.33 -24.87 13.59
C SER A 114 4.83 -24.97 13.82
N PHE A 115 4.09 -23.87 13.66
CA PHE A 115 2.65 -23.76 13.93
C PHE A 115 1.79 -23.67 12.64
N GLN A 116 2.35 -24.06 11.49
CA GLN A 116 1.63 -24.24 10.24
C GLN A 116 1.92 -25.63 9.66
N PRO A 117 0.93 -26.32 9.06
CA PRO A 117 1.16 -27.60 8.39
C PRO A 117 2.22 -27.52 7.29
N GLY A 118 2.24 -26.41 6.55
CA GLY A 118 3.21 -26.15 5.49
C GLY A 118 4.62 -25.80 6.01
N LYS A 119 4.82 -25.67 7.32
CA LYS A 119 6.08 -25.28 7.98
C LYS A 119 6.68 -23.94 7.55
N TYR A 120 5.91 -23.10 6.87
CA TYR A 120 6.32 -21.76 6.45
C TYR A 120 5.20 -20.75 6.68
N LEU A 121 5.59 -19.51 7.00
CA LEU A 121 4.71 -18.34 7.09
C LEU A 121 5.26 -17.25 6.17
N GLY A 122 4.42 -16.72 5.29
CA GLY A 122 4.78 -15.60 4.42
C GLY A 122 4.67 -14.26 5.13
N LEU A 123 5.73 -13.45 5.09
CA LEU A 123 5.79 -12.09 5.61
C LEU A 123 6.16 -11.15 4.47
N ASP A 124 5.23 -10.28 4.07
CA ASP A 124 5.44 -9.26 3.04
C ASP A 124 5.50 -7.88 3.69
N VAL A 125 6.70 -7.32 3.85
CA VAL A 125 6.93 -6.01 4.46
C VAL A 125 7.05 -4.96 3.36
N ARG A 126 6.10 -4.01 3.35
CA ARG A 126 6.00 -2.96 2.33
C ARG A 126 6.23 -1.58 2.91
N GLU A 127 6.53 -0.61 2.06
CA GLU A 127 6.63 0.79 2.49
C GLU A 127 5.25 1.35 2.88
N PRO A 128 5.18 2.21 3.92
CA PRO A 128 3.95 2.87 4.30
C PRO A 128 3.50 3.84 3.21
N LEU A 129 2.25 3.70 2.77
CA LEU A 129 1.60 4.72 1.94
C LEU A 129 1.05 5.83 2.85
N THR A 130 1.83 6.89 3.03
CA THR A 130 1.46 8.06 3.83
C THR A 130 0.73 9.12 3.00
N VAL A 131 0.08 10.08 3.67
CA VAL A 131 -0.58 11.22 3.00
C VAL A 131 0.40 12.02 2.13
N SER A 132 1.67 12.12 2.54
CA SER A 132 2.69 12.82 1.75
C SER A 132 3.05 12.05 0.48
N THR A 133 3.21 10.73 0.53
CA THR A 133 3.46 9.92 -0.67
C THR A 133 2.29 9.99 -1.66
N ARG A 134 1.06 10.06 -1.16
CA ARG A 134 -0.15 10.26 -1.95
C ARG A 134 -0.15 11.62 -2.66
N LEU A 135 0.08 12.71 -1.93
CA LEU A 135 0.15 14.04 -2.51
C LEU A 135 1.28 14.17 -3.52
N TYR A 136 2.45 13.59 -3.21
CA TYR A 136 3.59 13.54 -4.11
C TYR A 136 3.22 12.83 -5.42
N GLY A 137 2.60 11.64 -5.36
CA GLY A 137 2.19 10.91 -6.56
C GLY A 137 1.21 11.69 -7.43
N ILE A 138 0.21 12.33 -6.81
CA ILE A 138 -0.78 13.16 -7.52
C ILE A 138 -0.12 14.35 -8.22
N LEU A 139 0.76 15.08 -7.53
CA LEU A 139 1.44 16.25 -8.10
C LEU A 139 2.46 15.84 -9.17
N TYR A 140 3.21 14.77 -8.93
CA TYR A 140 4.22 14.25 -9.85
C TYR A 140 3.60 13.78 -11.18
N ALA A 141 2.42 13.15 -11.14
CA ALA A 141 1.71 12.78 -12.36
C ALA A 141 0.92 13.96 -12.96
N GLY A 142 0.25 14.75 -12.12
CA GLY A 142 -0.73 15.75 -12.55
C GLY A 142 -0.12 17.01 -13.15
N ILE A 143 0.98 17.53 -12.58
CA ILE A 143 1.62 18.76 -13.06
C ILE A 143 2.20 18.57 -14.48
N PRO A 144 3.06 17.55 -14.75
CA PRO A 144 3.58 17.35 -16.10
C PRO A 144 2.48 17.11 -17.13
N MET A 145 1.44 16.34 -16.76
CA MET A 145 0.30 16.09 -17.64
C MET A 145 -0.47 17.38 -17.96
N GLY A 146 -0.72 18.22 -16.95
CA GLY A 146 -1.39 19.51 -17.14
C GLY A 146 -0.60 20.48 -18.03
N ILE A 147 0.74 20.50 -17.88
CA ILE A 147 1.64 21.28 -18.74
C ILE A 147 1.55 20.78 -20.18
N LEU A 148 1.62 19.46 -20.42
CA LEU A 148 1.50 18.90 -21.76
C LEU A 148 0.16 19.25 -22.40
N ILE A 149 -0.96 19.09 -21.69
CA ILE A 149 -2.30 19.46 -22.18
C ILE A 149 -2.38 20.96 -22.48
N ALA A 150 -1.75 21.81 -21.66
CA ALA A 150 -1.68 23.25 -21.91
C ALA A 150 -0.95 23.56 -23.21
N LEU A 151 0.22 22.95 -23.42
CA LEU A 151 1.01 23.11 -24.64
C LEU A 151 0.22 22.66 -25.88
N TYR A 152 -0.41 21.49 -25.85
CA TYR A 152 -1.24 20.99 -26.95
C TYR A 152 -2.48 21.87 -27.19
N SER A 153 -3.08 22.45 -26.15
CA SER A 153 -4.21 23.39 -26.30
C SER A 153 -3.85 24.66 -27.08
N PHE A 154 -2.58 25.05 -27.15
CA PHE A 154 -2.13 26.17 -27.97
C PHE A 154 -1.84 25.77 -29.41
N ALA A 155 -1.47 24.52 -29.67
CA ALA A 155 -1.22 24.00 -31.01
C ALA A 155 -2.50 23.87 -31.86
N PHE A 156 -3.66 23.65 -31.24
CA PHE A 156 -4.95 23.57 -31.95
C PHE A 156 -5.70 24.91 -31.97
N PRO A 157 -5.92 25.53 -33.15
CA PRO A 157 -6.65 26.79 -33.26
C PRO A 157 -8.14 26.57 -32.98
N THR A 158 -8.69 27.30 -32.01
CA THR A 158 -10.15 27.32 -31.80
C THR A 158 -10.79 28.20 -32.86
N LYS A 159 -11.69 27.64 -33.69
CA LYS A 159 -12.51 28.42 -34.61
C LYS A 159 -13.25 29.51 -33.81
N LYS A 160 -13.00 30.77 -34.17
CA LYS A 160 -13.77 31.91 -33.65
C LYS A 160 -15.23 31.67 -34.07
N LYS A 161 -16.19 31.64 -33.13
CA LYS A 161 -17.59 31.83 -33.50
C LYS A 161 -17.69 33.25 -34.03
N GLU A 162 -17.73 33.37 -35.35
CA GLU A 162 -18.16 34.57 -36.03
C GLU A 162 -19.62 34.77 -35.62
N ASN A 163 -19.90 35.85 -34.91
CA ASN A 163 -21.27 36.24 -34.62
C ASN A 163 -21.93 36.47 -35.98
N ALA A 164 -22.82 35.55 -36.39
CA ALA A 164 -23.73 35.78 -37.50
C ALA A 164 -24.67 36.90 -37.08
N SER A 165 -24.33 38.14 -37.46
CA SER A 165 -25.28 39.23 -37.52
C SER A 165 -26.07 39.10 -38.81
N ALA A 166 -27.37 38.82 -38.67
CA ALA A 166 -28.42 39.23 -39.60
C ALA A 166 -29.65 39.55 -38.76
#